data_AF-A0A2M7RWJ6-F1
#
_entry.id   AF-A0A2M7RWJ6-F1
#
_cell.length_a   1.000
_cell.length_b   1.000
_cell.length_c   1.000
_cell.angle_alpha   90.00
_cell.angle_beta   90.00
_cell.angle_gamma   90.00
#
_symmetry.space_group_name_H-M   'P 1'
#
loop_
_entity.id
_entity.type
_entity.pdbx_description
1 polymer ?
#
loop_
_entity_poly.entity_id
_entity_poly.type
_entity_poly.pdbx_seq_one_letter_code
_entity_poly.pdbx_strand_id
1 'polypeptide(L)'
;MNRYLRIITAIVVLLTVENTVAQNEFDVLRYSNIEHFGDARFNAMGGSFGALGANMSSLSINPGGLGVYKSSDFSFTPAFHLNATESKSSSNNMGTDGKLNFHIGNIGLVGTFNASNGWRNVNITIGYNRISNFNSAISINGKTDNSFLGTYANEINTAGISAGSDIANSFPFSANLGYQTYLINPMVTDSTKFDHVFKDSKNIKQITNIETKGGMGETYFGIGGNFENKLYIGAIMGVTTV
;
A
#
# COMPACT_ATOMS: atom_id res chain seq x y z
N MET A 1 -27.99 -36.73 -6.05
CA MET A 1 -27.35 -35.81 -5.09
C MET A 1 -25.82 -35.75 -5.25
N ASN A 2 -25.13 -36.89 -5.34
CA ASN A 2 -23.64 -36.94 -5.28
C ASN A 2 -22.89 -36.32 -6.47
N ARG A 3 -23.48 -36.21 -7.68
CA ARG A 3 -22.84 -35.59 -8.85
C ARG A 3 -22.69 -34.07 -8.72
N TYR A 4 -23.74 -33.38 -8.27
CA TYR A 4 -23.72 -31.93 -8.09
C TYR A 4 -22.84 -31.51 -6.92
N LEU A 5 -22.83 -32.30 -5.83
CA LEU A 5 -21.94 -32.07 -4.70
C LEU A 5 -20.46 -32.14 -5.11
N ARG A 6 -20.08 -33.11 -5.95
CA ARG A 6 -18.71 -33.25 -6.48
C ARG A 6 -18.30 -32.08 -7.37
N ILE A 7 -19.21 -31.58 -8.19
CA ILE A 7 -18.98 -30.41 -9.05
C ILE A 7 -18.82 -29.15 -8.20
N ILE A 8 -19.66 -28.96 -7.18
CA ILE A 8 -19.55 -27.83 -6.24
C ILE A 8 -18.23 -27.87 -5.49
N THR A 9 -17.80 -29.03 -4.97
CA THR A 9 -16.50 -29.16 -4.31
C THR A 9 -15.33 -28.90 -5.26
N ALA A 10 -15.42 -29.33 -6.53
CA ALA A 10 -14.37 -29.05 -7.51
C ALA A 10 -14.25 -27.56 -7.85
N ILE A 11 -15.38 -26.84 -7.93
CA ILE A 11 -15.41 -25.39 -8.14
C ILE A 11 -14.84 -24.65 -6.93
N VAL A 12 -15.19 -25.06 -5.70
CA VAL A 12 -14.64 -24.47 -4.47
C VAL A 12 -13.12 -24.66 -4.39
N VAL A 13 -12.60 -25.83 -4.76
CA VAL A 13 -11.15 -26.09 -4.76
C VAL A 13 -10.41 -25.29 -5.85
N LEU A 14 -11.01 -25.10 -7.02
CA LEU A 14 -10.43 -24.24 -8.06
C LEU A 14 -10.40 -22.75 -7.66
N LEU A 15 -11.38 -22.31 -6.86
CA LEU A 15 -11.44 -20.93 -6.36
C LEU A 15 -10.42 -20.65 -5.24
N THR A 16 -9.81 -21.67 -4.65
CA THR A 16 -8.77 -21.54 -3.61
C THR A 16 -7.34 -21.53 -4.14
N VAL A 17 -7.14 -21.51 -5.46
CA VAL A 17 -5.79 -21.40 -6.04
C VAL A 17 -5.36 -19.93 -5.97
N GLU A 18 -4.74 -19.56 -4.84
CA GLU A 18 -4.13 -18.26 -4.68
C GLU A 18 -2.70 -18.26 -5.22
N ASN A 19 -2.34 -17.19 -5.93
CA ASN A 19 -0.95 -16.95 -6.31
C ASN A 19 -0.21 -16.46 -5.08
N THR A 20 0.74 -17.25 -4.57
CA THR A 20 1.64 -16.81 -3.51
C THR A 20 2.62 -15.79 -4.11
N VAL A 21 2.41 -14.51 -3.82
CA VAL A 21 3.38 -13.46 -4.11
C VAL A 21 4.38 -13.44 -2.95
N ALA A 22 5.68 -13.46 -3.25
CA ALA A 22 6.69 -13.29 -2.22
C ALA A 22 6.55 -11.87 -1.60
N GLN A 23 6.47 -11.81 -0.28
CA GLN A 23 6.47 -10.56 0.49
C GLN A 23 7.84 -10.35 1.12
N ASN A 24 8.27 -9.09 1.22
CA ASN A 24 9.49 -8.74 1.93
C ASN A 24 9.18 -8.02 3.26
N GLU A 25 10.22 -7.75 4.04
CA GLU A 25 10.12 -7.03 5.31
C GLU A 25 9.53 -5.61 5.16
N PHE A 26 9.73 -4.96 4.02
CA PHE A 26 9.16 -3.65 3.73
C PHE A 26 7.65 -3.70 3.50
N ASP A 27 7.14 -4.79 2.92
CA ASP A 27 5.70 -5.02 2.73
C ASP A 27 5.01 -5.25 4.08
N VAL A 28 5.64 -6.05 4.95
CA VAL A 28 5.15 -6.29 6.32
C VAL A 28 5.07 -4.97 7.09
N LEU A 29 6.13 -4.15 7.06
CA LEU A 29 6.13 -2.85 7.73
C LEU A 29 5.06 -1.90 7.17
N ARG A 30 4.86 -1.91 5.85
CA ARG A 30 3.87 -1.08 5.16
C ARG A 30 2.45 -1.45 5.58
N TYR A 31 2.12 -2.73 5.63
CA TYR A 31 0.78 -3.20 6.00
C TYR A 31 0.51 -3.15 7.50
N SER A 32 1.56 -3.08 8.32
CA SER A 32 1.44 -2.90 9.76
C SER A 32 1.05 -1.47 10.16
N ASN A 33 1.28 -0.48 9.30
CA ASN A 33 0.89 0.90 9.55
C ASN A 33 -0.51 1.15 9.01
N ILE A 34 -1.49 1.10 9.92
CA ILE A 34 -2.90 1.33 9.62
C ILE A 34 -3.25 2.78 9.93
N GLU A 35 -3.80 3.47 8.93
CA GLU A 35 -4.36 4.81 9.08
C GLU A 35 -5.89 4.67 9.11
N HIS A 36 -6.51 4.87 10.27
CA HIS A 36 -7.96 4.78 10.38
C HIS A 36 -8.61 5.98 9.67
N PHE A 37 -9.03 5.80 8.43
CA PHE A 37 -9.94 6.72 7.75
C PHE A 37 -11.37 6.21 7.88
N GLY A 38 -12.28 7.11 8.23
CA GLY A 38 -13.69 6.81 8.39
C GLY A 38 -14.58 7.75 7.59
N ASP A 39 -15.82 7.87 8.05
CA ASP A 39 -16.75 8.87 7.59
C ASP A 39 -16.27 10.30 7.95
N ALA A 40 -16.92 11.31 7.36
CA ALA A 40 -16.54 12.70 7.56
C ALA A 40 -16.55 13.10 9.05
N ARG A 41 -17.48 12.55 9.85
CA ARG A 41 -17.61 12.84 11.27
C ARG A 41 -16.46 12.22 12.06
N PHE A 42 -16.12 10.96 11.78
CA PHE A 42 -15.02 10.23 12.37
C PHE A 42 -13.68 10.94 12.11
N ASN A 43 -13.44 11.32 10.85
CA ASN A 43 -12.23 12.04 10.45
C ASN A 43 -12.16 13.43 11.09
N ALA A 44 -13.28 14.17 11.16
CA ALA A 44 -13.32 15.50 11.78
C ALA A 44 -12.97 15.49 13.28
N MET A 45 -13.20 14.37 13.98
CA MET A 45 -12.80 14.19 15.38
C MET A 45 -11.42 13.52 15.53
N GLY A 46 -10.65 13.42 14.44
CA GLY A 46 -9.31 12.82 14.45
C GLY A 46 -9.31 11.32 14.78
N GLY A 47 -10.40 10.61 14.48
CA GLY A 47 -10.54 9.18 14.78
C GLY A 47 -10.81 8.85 16.26
N SER A 48 -11.03 9.85 17.10
CA SER A 48 -11.34 9.66 18.53
C SER A 48 -12.82 9.35 18.75
N PHE A 49 -13.24 8.13 18.38
CA PHE A 49 -14.65 7.73 18.37
C PHE A 49 -14.97 6.46 19.17
N GLY A 50 -14.18 6.12 20.19
CA GLY A 50 -14.40 4.91 21.00
C GLY A 50 -15.63 4.96 21.93
N ALA A 51 -16.02 6.15 22.40
CA ALA A 51 -17.08 6.30 23.41
C ALA A 51 -18.39 6.90 22.88
N LEU A 52 -18.38 7.48 21.67
CA LEU A 52 -19.53 8.16 21.09
C LEU A 52 -20.28 7.21 20.14
N GLY A 53 -21.53 6.90 20.48
CA GLY A 53 -22.32 5.87 19.80
C GLY A 53 -22.87 6.29 18.42
N ALA A 54 -23.36 5.28 17.69
CA ALA A 54 -23.99 5.37 16.36
C ALA A 54 -23.18 6.15 15.29
N ASN A 55 -21.96 5.67 15.00
CA ASN A 55 -21.17 6.10 13.85
C ASN A 55 -20.64 4.86 13.12
N MET A 56 -20.64 4.87 11.79
CA MET A 56 -20.37 3.68 10.99
C MET A 56 -18.89 3.28 11.06
N SER A 57 -17.99 4.26 11.06
CA SER A 57 -16.54 4.00 11.10
C SER A 57 -16.04 3.70 12.51
N SER A 58 -16.73 4.19 13.55
CA SER A 58 -16.42 3.88 14.94
C SER A 58 -16.69 2.43 15.33
N LEU A 59 -17.49 1.71 14.54
CA LEU A 59 -17.79 0.30 14.74
C LEU A 59 -16.53 -0.57 14.79
N SER A 60 -15.53 -0.26 13.95
CA SER A 60 -14.22 -0.94 13.94
C SER A 60 -13.44 -0.78 15.26
N ILE A 61 -13.68 0.32 16.01
CA ILE A 61 -13.04 0.59 17.30
C ILE A 61 -13.86 0.04 18.45
N ASN A 62 -15.19 0.26 18.43
CA ASN A 62 -16.12 -0.19 19.47
C ASN A 62 -17.39 -0.78 18.86
N PRO A 63 -17.46 -2.12 18.72
CA PRO A 63 -18.64 -2.80 18.18
C PRO A 63 -19.93 -2.57 18.98
N GLY A 64 -19.84 -2.26 20.28
CA GLY A 64 -21.00 -1.94 21.12
C GLY A 64 -21.77 -0.71 20.64
N GLY A 65 -21.11 0.19 19.90
CA GLY A 65 -21.74 1.33 19.25
C GLY A 65 -22.85 0.96 18.26
N LEU A 66 -22.82 -0.27 17.73
CA LEU A 66 -23.85 -0.78 16.83
C LEU A 66 -25.21 -0.90 17.54
N GLY A 67 -25.25 -1.22 18.83
CA GLY A 67 -26.50 -1.24 19.61
C GLY A 67 -27.13 0.15 19.81
N VAL A 68 -26.37 1.23 19.62
CA VAL A 68 -26.87 2.60 19.84
C VAL A 68 -27.75 3.08 18.67
N TYR A 69 -27.63 2.46 17.49
CA TYR A 69 -28.48 2.76 16.33
C TYR A 69 -29.95 2.51 16.67
N LYS A 70 -30.78 3.54 16.43
CA LYS A 70 -32.24 3.50 16.67
C LYS A 70 -33.04 3.31 15.39
N SER A 71 -32.41 3.53 14.24
CA SER A 71 -32.99 3.43 12.91
C SER A 71 -31.92 2.99 11.93
N SER A 72 -32.35 2.38 10.83
CA SER A 72 -31.46 2.07 9.71
C SER A 72 -30.79 3.33 9.18
N ASP A 73 -29.52 3.22 8.81
CA ASP A 73 -28.68 4.33 8.38
C ASP A 73 -27.80 3.91 7.20
N PHE A 74 -27.54 4.85 6.28
CA PHE A 74 -26.67 4.67 5.14
C PHE A 74 -25.65 5.80 5.08
N SER A 75 -24.38 5.44 5.03
CA SER A 75 -23.27 6.38 4.93
C SER A 75 -22.49 6.17 3.64
N PHE A 76 -22.16 7.27 2.97
CA PHE A 76 -21.22 7.31 1.87
C PHE A 76 -20.34 8.54 2.02
N THR A 77 -19.04 8.32 2.16
CA THR A 77 -18.03 9.37 2.33
C THR A 77 -16.98 9.25 1.23
N PRO A 78 -17.02 10.10 0.20
CA PRO A 78 -15.90 10.25 -0.72
C PRO A 78 -14.71 10.92 -0.01
N ALA A 79 -13.50 10.59 -0.43
CA ALA A 79 -12.28 11.13 0.15
C ALA A 79 -11.29 11.55 -0.94
N PHE A 80 -10.56 12.63 -0.64
CA PHE A 80 -9.43 13.11 -1.43
C PHE A 80 -8.22 13.15 -0.53
N HIS A 81 -7.12 12.58 -1.01
CA HIS A 81 -5.85 12.58 -0.31
C HIS A 81 -4.80 13.24 -1.20
N LEU A 82 -4.23 14.34 -0.73
CA LEU A 82 -3.16 15.06 -1.43
C LEU A 82 -1.84 14.71 -0.75
N ASN A 83 -0.99 13.95 -1.45
CA ASN A 83 0.38 13.71 -1.02
C ASN A 83 1.30 14.69 -1.73
N ALA A 84 1.93 15.57 -0.97
CA ALA A 84 2.96 16.47 -1.42
C ALA A 84 4.32 15.98 -0.93
N THR A 85 5.27 15.79 -1.86
CA THR A 85 6.63 15.37 -1.54
C THR A 85 7.61 16.46 -1.97
N GLU A 86 8.52 16.80 -1.08
CA GLU A 86 9.66 17.65 -1.37
C GLU A 86 10.91 16.77 -1.51
N SER A 87 11.59 16.87 -2.65
CA SER A 87 12.84 16.17 -2.90
C SER A 87 13.99 17.15 -3.01
N LYS A 88 15.11 16.81 -2.39
CA LYS A 88 16.33 17.62 -2.44
C LYS A 88 17.44 16.83 -3.13
N SER A 89 17.90 17.35 -4.27
CA SER A 89 19.07 16.81 -4.96
C SER A 89 20.37 17.42 -4.43
N SER A 90 21.50 16.76 -4.68
CA SER A 90 22.84 17.25 -4.32
C SER A 90 23.17 18.63 -4.91
N SER A 91 22.48 19.03 -5.99
CA SER A 91 22.56 20.36 -6.60
C SER A 91 21.75 21.44 -5.86
N ASN A 92 21.17 21.14 -4.69
CA ASN A 92 20.34 22.03 -3.88
C ASN A 92 19.03 22.52 -4.57
N ASN A 93 18.65 21.90 -5.69
CA ASN A 93 17.35 22.13 -6.32
C ASN A 93 16.29 21.33 -5.56
N MET A 94 15.25 22.03 -5.11
CA MET A 94 14.08 21.44 -4.47
C MET A 94 13.03 21.14 -5.53
N GLY A 95 12.68 19.86 -5.70
CA GLY A 95 11.55 19.44 -6.52
C GLY A 95 10.34 19.26 -5.62
N THR A 96 9.22 19.89 -5.97
CA THR A 96 7.93 19.62 -5.33
C THR A 96 7.09 18.79 -6.29
N ASP A 97 6.58 17.67 -5.79
CA ASP A 97 5.65 16.82 -6.55
C ASP A 97 4.40 16.56 -5.72
N GLY A 98 3.26 16.43 -6.39
CA GLY A 98 1.95 16.38 -5.76
C GLY A 98 1.06 15.37 -6.46
N LYS A 99 0.54 14.41 -5.68
CA LYS A 99 -0.41 13.41 -6.17
C LYS A 99 -1.74 13.54 -5.44
N LEU A 100 -2.77 13.93 -6.19
CA LEU A 100 -4.15 13.88 -5.73
C LEU A 100 -4.71 12.48 -5.98
N ASN A 101 -5.18 11.83 -4.92
CA ASN A 101 -5.86 10.55 -4.98
C ASN A 101 -7.33 10.71 -4.57
N PHE A 102 -8.25 10.35 -5.47
CA PHE A 102 -9.67 10.22 -5.15
C PHE A 102 -9.98 8.77 -4.81
N HIS A 103 -10.65 8.54 -3.69
CA HIS A 103 -11.10 7.21 -3.30
C HIS A 103 -12.37 7.28 -2.44
N ILE A 104 -12.99 6.12 -2.22
CA ILE A 104 -14.06 5.98 -1.24
C ILE A 104 -13.39 5.84 0.13
N GLY A 105 -13.71 6.75 1.05
CA GLY A 105 -13.21 6.71 2.43
C GLY A 105 -14.01 5.72 3.27
N ASN A 106 -15.34 5.86 3.23
CA ASN A 106 -16.26 4.96 3.91
C ASN A 106 -17.54 4.77 3.07
N ILE A 107 -18.07 3.55 3.07
CA ILE A 107 -19.44 3.27 2.63
C ILE A 107 -20.01 2.20 3.55
N GLY A 108 -21.25 2.35 4.00
CA GLY A 108 -21.84 1.35 4.88
C GLY A 108 -23.34 1.52 5.04
N LEU A 109 -23.97 0.43 5.44
CA LEU A 109 -25.40 0.35 5.71
C LEU A 109 -25.63 -0.38 7.03
N VAL A 110 -26.44 0.22 7.89
CA VAL A 110 -26.95 -0.39 9.12
C VAL A 110 -28.44 -0.62 8.94
N GLY A 111 -28.88 -1.86 9.12
CA GLY A 111 -30.29 -2.22 9.24
C GLY A 111 -30.68 -2.37 10.70
N THR A 112 -31.67 -1.61 11.15
CA THR A 112 -32.22 -1.70 12.51
C THR A 112 -33.55 -2.44 12.53
N PHE A 113 -33.64 -3.45 13.37
CA PHE A 113 -34.84 -4.27 13.56
C PHE A 113 -35.31 -4.16 15.01
N ASN A 114 -36.60 -3.88 15.20
CA ASN A 114 -37.20 -3.88 16.53
C ASN A 114 -37.22 -5.30 17.10
N ALA A 115 -36.90 -5.42 18.38
CA ALA A 115 -36.90 -6.69 19.10
C ALA A 115 -37.86 -6.63 20.31
N SER A 116 -38.01 -7.77 21.00
CA SER A 116 -38.84 -7.91 22.20
C SER A 116 -38.08 -8.67 23.30
N ASN A 117 -38.70 -8.88 24.47
CA ASN A 117 -38.10 -9.55 25.62
C ASN A 117 -36.82 -8.87 26.16
N GLY A 118 -36.90 -7.56 26.42
CA GLY A 118 -35.79 -6.76 26.97
C GLY A 118 -34.86 -6.18 25.90
N TRP A 119 -34.76 -6.81 24.72
CA TRP A 119 -34.08 -6.23 23.57
C TRP A 119 -34.94 -5.14 22.93
N ARG A 120 -34.40 -3.92 22.86
CA ARG A 120 -35.05 -2.78 22.20
C ARG A 120 -34.88 -2.85 20.70
N ASN A 121 -33.67 -3.19 20.25
CA ASN A 121 -33.35 -3.36 18.86
C ASN A 121 -32.20 -4.36 18.65
N VAL A 122 -32.15 -4.91 17.45
CA VAL A 122 -31.02 -5.65 16.90
C VAL A 122 -30.63 -4.97 15.60
N ASN A 123 -29.34 -4.71 15.44
CA ASN A 123 -28.76 -3.97 14.35
C ASN A 123 -27.79 -4.88 13.61
N ILE A 124 -27.88 -4.91 12.28
CA ILE A 124 -26.95 -5.62 11.40
C ILE A 124 -26.29 -4.57 10.52
N THR A 125 -24.99 -4.69 10.31
CA THR A 125 -24.22 -3.77 9.48
C THR A 125 -23.38 -4.49 8.45
N ILE A 126 -23.21 -3.84 7.32
CA ILE A 126 -22.20 -4.15 6.31
C ILE A 126 -21.58 -2.83 5.85
N GLY A 127 -20.27 -2.81 5.70
CA GLY A 127 -19.61 -1.65 5.14
C GLY A 127 -18.16 -1.89 4.76
N TYR A 128 -17.55 -0.82 4.30
CA TYR A 128 -16.17 -0.76 3.87
C TYR A 128 -15.54 0.54 4.38
N ASN A 129 -14.34 0.44 4.95
CA ASN A 129 -13.49 1.55 5.33
C ASN A 129 -12.17 1.47 4.56
N ARG A 130 -11.65 2.62 4.12
CA ARG A 130 -10.25 2.74 3.71
C ARG A 130 -9.38 2.76 4.97
N ILE A 131 -8.36 1.91 5.03
CA ILE A 131 -7.48 1.82 6.22
C ILE A 131 -6.01 2.14 5.93
N SER A 132 -5.64 2.34 4.66
CA SER A 132 -4.32 2.84 4.28
C SER A 132 -4.32 3.36 2.84
N ASN A 133 -3.44 4.31 2.53
CA ASN A 133 -3.26 4.83 1.17
C ASN A 133 -1.78 4.78 0.76
N PHE A 134 -1.46 4.06 -0.32
CA PHE A 134 -0.09 3.92 -0.83
C PHE A 134 0.18 4.80 -2.06
N ASN A 135 -0.68 5.77 -2.35
CA ASN A 135 -0.46 6.65 -3.49
C ASN A 135 0.58 7.71 -3.16
N SER A 136 1.79 7.59 -3.67
CA SER A 136 2.81 8.65 -3.65
C SER A 136 3.39 8.89 -5.03
N ALA A 137 3.86 10.11 -5.27
CA ALA A 137 4.68 10.50 -6.40
C ALA A 137 5.87 11.31 -5.88
N ILE A 138 7.06 10.90 -6.30
CA ILE A 138 8.31 11.54 -5.95
C ILE A 138 9.09 11.75 -7.24
N SER A 139 9.31 13.00 -7.62
CA SER A 139 10.23 13.36 -8.69
C SER A 139 11.50 13.97 -8.10
N ILE A 140 12.65 13.41 -8.44
CA ILE A 140 13.97 13.88 -8.06
C ILE A 140 14.69 14.33 -9.32
N ASN A 141 15.05 15.60 -9.37
CA ASN A 141 15.72 16.20 -10.52
C ASN A 141 17.06 16.78 -10.09
N GLY A 142 18.13 16.40 -10.79
CA GLY A 142 19.48 16.82 -10.45
C GLY A 142 20.40 16.90 -11.66
N LYS A 143 21.49 17.63 -11.49
CA LYS A 143 22.63 17.64 -12.42
C LYS A 143 23.83 17.09 -11.67
N THR A 144 24.52 16.13 -12.27
CA THR A 144 25.70 15.48 -11.69
C THR A 144 26.69 15.12 -12.78
N ASP A 145 27.96 15.03 -12.42
CA ASP A 145 29.01 14.53 -13.31
C ASP A 145 29.14 13.01 -13.24
N ASN A 146 28.47 12.37 -12.27
CA ASN A 146 28.59 10.94 -12.02
C ASN A 146 27.38 10.18 -12.57
N SER A 147 27.63 9.05 -13.22
CA SER A 147 26.61 8.10 -13.65
C SER A 147 26.60 6.87 -12.75
N PHE A 148 25.46 6.19 -12.63
CA PHE A 148 25.37 4.89 -11.96
C PHE A 148 26.29 3.84 -12.60
N LEU A 149 26.60 3.98 -13.90
CA LEU A 149 27.58 3.14 -14.59
C LEU A 149 29.00 3.25 -13.99
N GLY A 150 29.31 4.39 -13.33
CA GLY A 150 30.55 4.56 -12.57
C GLY A 150 30.66 3.59 -11.40
N THR A 151 29.55 3.29 -10.73
CA THR A 151 29.51 2.30 -9.65
C THR A 151 29.85 0.91 -10.16
N TYR A 152 29.29 0.50 -11.29
CA TYR A 152 29.58 -0.81 -11.90
C TYR A 152 31.00 -0.93 -12.43
N ALA A 153 31.52 0.11 -13.08
CA ALA A 153 32.92 0.12 -13.52
C ALA A 153 33.88 0.02 -12.32
N ASN A 154 33.59 0.75 -11.23
CA ASN A 154 34.37 0.70 -10.01
C ASN A 154 34.27 -0.66 -9.29
N GLU A 155 33.10 -1.29 -9.29
CA GLU A 155 32.89 -2.63 -8.73
C GLU A 155 33.79 -3.68 -9.42
N ILE A 156 33.84 -3.68 -10.75
CA ILE A 156 34.71 -4.57 -11.54
C ILE A 156 36.20 -4.28 -11.22
N ASN A 157 36.59 -3.01 -11.23
CA ASN A 157 37.97 -2.60 -11.01
C ASN A 157 38.46 -2.92 -9.58
N THR A 158 37.58 -2.75 -8.58
CA THR A 158 37.89 -3.04 -7.16
C THR A 158 38.03 -4.55 -6.93
N ALA A 159 37.25 -5.36 -7.64
CA ALA A 159 37.36 -6.81 -7.62
C ALA A 159 38.59 -7.36 -8.35
N GLY A 160 39.35 -6.50 -9.05
CA GLY A 160 40.57 -6.89 -9.78
C GLY A 160 40.30 -7.76 -11.01
N ILE A 161 39.06 -7.77 -11.52
CA ILE A 161 38.70 -8.56 -12.70
C ILE A 161 39.34 -7.91 -13.93
N SER A 162 40.23 -8.65 -14.59
CA SER A 162 40.94 -8.17 -15.79
C SER A 162 40.38 -8.78 -17.08
N ALA A 163 39.63 -9.88 -17.01
CA ALA A 163 39.02 -10.55 -18.15
C ALA A 163 37.51 -10.33 -18.16
N GLY A 164 36.98 -9.82 -19.28
CA GLY A 164 35.54 -9.56 -19.43
C GLY A 164 34.65 -10.81 -19.30
N SER A 165 35.21 -12.00 -19.55
CA SER A 165 34.53 -13.29 -19.35
C SER A 165 34.15 -13.55 -17.90
N ASP A 166 34.92 -13.01 -16.95
CA ASP A 166 34.74 -13.30 -15.53
C ASP A 166 33.71 -12.37 -14.87
N ILE A 167 33.35 -11.28 -15.55
CA ILE A 167 32.30 -10.35 -15.09
C ILE A 167 30.95 -11.08 -15.00
N ALA A 168 30.64 -11.97 -15.95
CA ALA A 168 29.41 -12.73 -15.94
C ALA A 168 29.30 -13.70 -14.73
N ASN A 169 30.44 -14.23 -14.27
CA ASN A 169 30.48 -15.17 -13.13
C ASN A 169 30.51 -14.44 -11.79
N SER A 170 31.25 -13.33 -11.70
CA SER A 170 31.43 -12.58 -10.45
C SER A 170 30.30 -11.59 -10.18
N PHE A 171 29.72 -11.00 -11.24
CA PHE A 171 28.72 -9.94 -11.15
C PHE A 171 27.51 -10.19 -12.07
N PRO A 172 26.84 -11.35 -11.96
CA PRO A 172 25.77 -11.75 -12.88
C PRO A 172 24.58 -10.78 -12.90
N PHE A 173 24.28 -10.14 -11.75
CA PHE A 173 23.10 -9.28 -11.57
C PHE A 173 23.42 -7.78 -11.49
N SER A 174 24.71 -7.39 -11.47
CA SER A 174 25.12 -5.97 -11.41
C SER A 174 25.77 -5.54 -12.73
N ALA A 175 27.09 -5.60 -12.83
CA ALA A 175 27.87 -4.98 -13.89
C ALA A 175 27.84 -5.77 -15.23
N ASN A 176 27.48 -7.06 -15.21
CA ASN A 176 27.47 -7.91 -16.41
C ASN A 176 26.56 -7.37 -17.53
N LEU A 177 25.35 -6.91 -17.20
CA LEU A 177 24.45 -6.34 -18.21
C LEU A 177 25.03 -5.06 -18.84
N GLY A 178 25.71 -4.23 -18.04
CA GLY A 178 26.41 -3.04 -18.52
C GLY A 178 27.57 -3.38 -19.46
N TYR A 179 28.29 -4.47 -19.20
CA TYR A 179 29.36 -4.96 -20.08
C TYR A 179 28.81 -5.55 -21.40
N GLN A 180 27.79 -6.41 -21.31
CA GLN A 180 27.18 -7.05 -22.49
C GLN A 180 26.52 -6.05 -23.45
N THR A 181 26.08 -4.90 -22.93
CA THR A 181 25.48 -3.80 -23.71
C THR A 181 26.51 -2.75 -24.15
N TYR A 182 27.81 -2.99 -23.94
CA TYR A 182 28.90 -2.05 -24.25
C TYR A 182 28.77 -0.68 -23.57
N LEU A 183 28.02 -0.61 -22.46
CA LEU A 183 27.96 0.60 -21.63
C LEU A 183 29.18 0.73 -20.71
N ILE A 184 29.81 -0.40 -20.40
CA ILE A 184 31.07 -0.52 -19.66
C ILE A 184 32.04 -1.31 -20.54
N ASN A 185 33.23 -0.77 -20.77
CA ASN A 185 34.22 -1.37 -21.66
C ASN A 185 35.62 -1.29 -21.02
N PRO A 186 36.54 -2.19 -21.39
CA PRO A 186 37.93 -2.06 -21.01
C PRO A 186 38.52 -0.76 -21.56
N MET A 187 39.40 -0.11 -20.80
CA MET A 187 40.04 1.13 -21.21
C MET A 187 41.01 0.86 -22.37
N VAL A 188 41.03 1.78 -23.35
CA VAL A 188 41.95 1.69 -24.50
C VAL A 188 43.42 1.72 -24.06
N THR A 189 43.71 2.41 -22.95
CA THR A 189 45.07 2.54 -22.38
C THR A 189 45.46 1.39 -21.46
N ASP A 190 44.49 0.63 -20.94
CA ASP A 190 44.72 -0.44 -19.97
C ASP A 190 43.56 -1.45 -20.04
N SER A 191 43.80 -2.58 -20.68
CA SER A 191 42.79 -3.63 -20.85
C SER A 191 42.39 -4.32 -19.55
N THR A 192 43.09 -4.06 -18.44
CA THR A 192 42.77 -4.60 -17.11
C THR A 192 41.80 -3.73 -16.31
N LYS A 193 41.50 -2.53 -16.81
CA LYS A 193 40.57 -1.59 -16.18
C LYS A 193 39.37 -1.33 -17.06
N PHE A 194 38.23 -1.12 -16.43
CA PHE A 194 36.96 -0.88 -17.08
C PHE A 194 36.47 0.55 -16.80
N ASP A 195 35.82 1.13 -17.80
CA ASP A 195 35.27 2.47 -17.75
C ASP A 195 33.94 2.53 -18.52
N HIS A 196 33.15 3.57 -18.32
CA HIS A 196 31.82 3.69 -18.92
C HIS A 196 31.73 4.76 -20.01
N VAL A 197 30.72 4.63 -20.87
CA VAL A 197 30.50 5.53 -22.01
C VAL A 197 30.35 7.02 -21.65
N PHE A 198 29.89 7.34 -20.43
CA PHE A 198 29.72 8.72 -19.97
C PHE A 198 30.92 9.31 -19.21
N LYS A 199 32.11 8.71 -19.25
CA LYS A 199 33.26 9.12 -18.40
C LYS A 199 33.69 10.58 -18.60
N ASP A 200 33.56 11.07 -19.83
CA ASP A 200 33.94 12.43 -20.23
C ASP A 200 32.72 13.38 -20.22
N SER A 201 31.55 12.87 -19.86
CA SER A 201 30.32 13.67 -19.80
C SER A 201 30.29 14.49 -18.51
N LYS A 202 29.98 15.77 -18.66
CA LYS A 202 29.78 16.72 -17.56
C LYS A 202 28.34 17.20 -17.54
N ASN A 203 27.84 17.55 -16.36
CA ASN A 203 26.51 18.14 -16.20
C ASN A 203 25.36 17.25 -16.71
N ILE A 204 25.44 15.94 -16.42
CA ILE A 204 24.42 14.96 -16.80
C ILE A 204 23.13 15.25 -16.02
N LYS A 205 22.03 15.45 -16.75
CA LYS A 205 20.70 15.61 -16.15
C LYS A 205 20.17 14.24 -15.73
N GLN A 206 19.90 14.07 -14.44
CA GLN A 206 19.27 12.88 -13.89
C GLN A 206 17.88 13.22 -13.38
N ILE A 207 16.92 12.40 -13.78
CA ILE A 207 15.51 12.49 -13.39
C ILE A 207 15.12 11.10 -12.89
N THR A 208 14.69 11.04 -11.65
CA THR A 208 14.15 9.83 -11.05
C THR A 208 12.72 10.09 -10.63
N ASN A 209 11.78 9.36 -11.21
CA ASN A 209 10.38 9.40 -10.84
C ASN A 209 10.02 8.10 -10.15
N ILE A 210 9.53 8.19 -8.91
CA ILE A 210 9.05 7.07 -8.13
C ILE A 210 7.56 7.28 -7.92
N GLU A 211 6.76 6.40 -8.49
CA GLU A 211 5.32 6.39 -8.29
C GLU A 211 4.88 5.12 -7.58
N THR A 212 4.08 5.30 -6.54
CA THR A 212 3.38 4.21 -5.86
C THR A 212 1.88 4.44 -5.96
N LYS A 213 1.12 3.34 -6.02
CA LYS A 213 -0.34 3.32 -6.17
C LYS A 213 -0.91 2.20 -5.30
N GLY A 214 -2.19 2.32 -4.98
CA GLY A 214 -2.93 1.32 -4.21
C GLY A 214 -3.22 1.75 -2.78
N GLY A 215 -3.60 0.81 -1.93
CA GLY A 215 -3.85 1.03 -0.51
C GLY A 215 -4.79 -0.03 0.04
N MET A 216 -4.92 -0.08 1.35
CA MET A 216 -5.69 -1.11 2.02
C MET A 216 -7.10 -0.65 2.36
N GLY A 217 -8.03 -1.60 2.36
CA GLY A 217 -9.39 -1.42 2.82
C GLY A 217 -9.84 -2.55 3.73
N GLU A 218 -10.88 -2.29 4.50
CA GLU A 218 -11.49 -3.28 5.38
C GLU A 218 -12.99 -3.33 5.07
N THR A 219 -13.47 -4.48 4.61
CA THR A 219 -14.90 -4.77 4.56
C THR A 219 -15.31 -5.42 5.88
N TYR A 220 -16.29 -4.85 6.55
CA TYR A 220 -16.76 -5.36 7.84
C TYR A 220 -18.23 -5.73 7.81
N PHE A 221 -18.55 -6.74 8.60
CA PHE A 221 -19.89 -7.21 8.88
C PHE A 221 -20.06 -7.22 10.40
N GLY A 222 -21.23 -6.82 10.88
CA GLY A 222 -21.45 -6.77 12.31
C GLY A 222 -22.90 -7.00 12.70
N ILE A 223 -23.05 -7.43 13.94
CA ILE A 223 -24.34 -7.53 14.61
C ILE A 223 -24.22 -6.92 16.00
N GLY A 224 -25.22 -6.17 16.40
CA GLY A 224 -25.27 -5.53 17.70
C GLY A 224 -26.70 -5.41 18.21
N GLY A 225 -26.85 -5.18 19.50
CA GLY A 225 -28.16 -5.10 20.12
C GLY A 225 -28.15 -4.20 21.34
N ASN A 226 -29.33 -3.66 21.62
CA ASN A 226 -29.61 -2.85 22.79
C ASN A 226 -30.53 -3.62 23.74
N PHE A 227 -30.06 -3.89 24.95
CA PHE A 227 -30.87 -4.46 26.02
C PHE A 227 -31.26 -3.37 27.02
N GLU A 228 -32.57 -3.11 27.10
CA GLU A 228 -33.23 -2.14 28.00
C GLU A 228 -32.64 -0.72 28.03
N ASN A 229 -31.91 -0.28 26.99
CA ASN A 229 -31.12 0.95 26.94
C ASN A 229 -30.02 1.04 28.01
N LYS A 230 -29.69 -0.08 28.66
CA LYS A 230 -28.67 -0.17 29.73
C LYS A 230 -27.41 -0.84 29.22
N LEU A 231 -27.56 -1.88 28.39
CA LEU A 231 -26.47 -2.67 27.87
C LEU A 231 -26.48 -2.64 26.35
N TYR A 232 -25.37 -2.21 25.77
CA TYR A 232 -25.13 -2.19 24.33
C TYR A 232 -24.01 -3.18 24.03
N ILE A 233 -24.33 -4.19 23.23
CA ILE A 233 -23.35 -5.19 22.81
C ILE A 233 -23.27 -5.22 21.29
N GLY A 234 -22.10 -5.59 20.78
CA GLY A 234 -21.92 -5.85 19.37
C GLY A 234 -20.67 -6.67 19.12
N ALA A 235 -20.65 -7.31 17.96
CA ALA A 235 -19.52 -8.05 17.44
C ALA A 235 -19.38 -7.72 15.96
N ILE A 236 -18.14 -7.54 15.52
CA ILE A 236 -17.82 -7.21 14.13
C ILE A 236 -16.70 -8.13 13.67
N MET A 237 -16.79 -8.52 12.41
CA MET A 237 -15.76 -9.24 11.67
C MET A 237 -15.34 -8.37 10.49
N GLY A 238 -14.06 -8.01 10.45
CA GLY A 238 -13.44 -7.31 9.35
C GLY A 238 -12.63 -8.26 8.48
N VAL A 239 -12.70 -8.07 7.16
CA VAL A 239 -11.84 -8.71 6.16
C VAL A 239 -11.04 -7.60 5.50
N THR A 240 -9.73 -7.61 5.72
CA THR A 240 -8.79 -6.65 5.14
C THR A 240 -8.38 -7.08 3.74
N THR A 241 -8.38 -6.12 2.81
CA THR A 241 -7.88 -6.28 1.44
C THR A 241 -6.81 -5.23 1.15
N VAL A 242 -5.82 -5.60 0.34
CA VAL A 242 -4.63 -4.79 0.02
C VAL A 242 -4.58 -4.53 -1.47
#